data_AF-A0A3D4YKB9-F1
#
_entry.id   AF-A0A3D4YKB9-F1
#
_cell.length_a   1.000
_cell.length_b   1.000
_cell.length_c   1.000
_cell.angle_alpha   90.00
_cell.angle_beta   90.00
_cell.angle_gamma   90.00
#
_symmetry.space_group_name_H-M   'P 1'
#
loop_
_entity.id
_entity.type
_entity.pdbx_description
1 polymer ?
#
loop_
_entity_poly.entity_id
_entity_poly.type
_entity_poly.pdbx_seq_one_letter_code
_entity_poly.pdbx_strand_id
1 'polypeptide(L)'
;MPGNLWIGLLNNAALLLALFVVFEISQLVADRNPMLQQVVNGILIAAICLAIMKIPYPVYPGLVFDTRTILLSVTALTIGGIPALIAAFAAVALRISIGGVGIYMGVATILTSVTTGLLWRCYVHPRFQKSRWLSIYVMSLLVHIQMVLCVFLLPEPYRTEIFRTTALPVMLLYPLASVALGLLIQSQQDRKKYQDEIRENEEKFRRLMENISDVVWTADLDMRTTYVSPAVERLLGDTPEAHLRRPMGEKLPPQSMEKFYHIFAEEM
;
A
#
# COMPACT_ATOMS: atom_id res chain seq x y z
N MET A 1 -12.85 -4.70 -32.31
CA MET A 1 -13.24 -6.08 -31.96
C MET A 1 -13.31 -6.21 -30.44
N PRO A 2 -14.38 -6.81 -29.86
CA PRO A 2 -14.61 -6.89 -28.42
C PRO A 2 -13.57 -7.70 -27.60
N GLY A 3 -12.65 -8.43 -28.26
CA GLY A 3 -11.56 -9.17 -27.59
C GLY A 3 -10.54 -8.29 -26.86
N ASN A 4 -10.34 -7.04 -27.30
CA ASN A 4 -9.31 -6.15 -26.72
C ASN A 4 -9.69 -5.62 -25.32
N LEU A 5 -10.98 -5.51 -25.01
CA LEU A 5 -11.45 -5.00 -23.71
C LEU A 5 -11.23 -6.02 -22.59
N TRP A 6 -11.59 -7.28 -22.82
CA TRP A 6 -11.43 -8.37 -21.86
C TRP A 6 -9.96 -8.59 -21.46
N ILE A 7 -9.06 -8.44 -22.43
CA ILE A 7 -7.62 -8.61 -22.21
C ILE A 7 -7.02 -7.43 -21.46
N GLY A 8 -7.48 -6.20 -21.73
CA GLY A 8 -7.14 -5.03 -20.92
C GLY A 8 -7.57 -5.18 -19.46
N LEU A 9 -8.77 -5.72 -19.22
CA LEU A 9 -9.26 -6.02 -17.86
C LEU A 9 -8.43 -7.13 -17.20
N LEU A 10 -8.09 -8.20 -17.93
CA LEU A 10 -7.29 -9.32 -17.42
C LEU A 10 -5.85 -8.89 -17.09
N ASN A 11 -5.24 -8.04 -17.92
CA ASN A 11 -3.93 -7.43 -17.63
C ASN A 11 -3.97 -6.52 -16.40
N ASN A 12 -5.04 -5.74 -16.24
CA ASN A 12 -5.21 -4.90 -15.04
C ASN A 12 -5.43 -5.75 -13.78
N ALA A 13 -6.17 -6.86 -13.87
CA ALA A 13 -6.31 -7.82 -12.78
C ALA A 13 -4.96 -8.49 -12.43
N ALA A 14 -4.18 -8.88 -13.44
CA ALA A 14 -2.85 -9.44 -13.26
C ALA A 14 -1.89 -8.43 -12.60
N LEU A 15 -1.96 -7.15 -12.99
CA LEU A 15 -1.21 -6.07 -12.36
C LEU A 15 -1.57 -5.90 -10.88
N LEU A 16 -2.87 -5.93 -10.54
CA LEU A 16 -3.34 -5.85 -9.16
C LEU A 16 -2.81 -7.02 -8.32
N LEU A 17 -2.88 -8.25 -8.85
CA LEU A 17 -2.34 -9.43 -8.17
C LEU A 17 -0.82 -9.37 -8.01
N ALA A 18 -0.10 -8.96 -9.05
CA ALA A 18 1.35 -8.86 -9.02
C ALA A 18 1.82 -7.82 -8.00
N LEU A 19 1.14 -6.67 -7.90
CA LEU A 19 1.46 -5.65 -6.91
C LEU A 19 1.06 -6.05 -5.48
N PHE A 20 0.01 -6.86 -5.31
CA PHE A 20 -0.28 -7.46 -4.01
C PHE A 20 0.89 -8.35 -3.56
N VAL A 21 1.43 -9.20 -4.45
CA VAL A 21 2.62 -10.01 -4.16
C VAL A 21 3.85 -9.15 -3.86
N VAL A 22 4.07 -8.06 -4.61
CA VAL A 22 5.13 -7.09 -4.30
C VAL A 22 4.99 -6.56 -2.89
N PHE A 23 3.77 -6.18 -2.48
CA PHE A 23 3.53 -5.64 -1.16
C PHE A 23 3.82 -6.67 -0.07
N GLU A 24 3.31 -7.89 -0.19
CA GLU A 24 3.57 -8.98 0.77
C GLU A 24 5.07 -9.27 0.93
N ILE A 25 5.81 -9.40 -0.19
CA ILE A 25 7.26 -9.62 -0.14
C ILE A 25 7.98 -8.41 0.46
N SER A 26 7.53 -7.20 0.14
CA SER A 26 8.07 -5.97 0.71
C SER A 26 8.01 -5.97 2.23
N GLN A 27 6.89 -6.43 2.79
CA GLN A 27 6.69 -6.48 4.24
C GLN A 27 7.64 -7.46 4.94
N LEU A 28 7.96 -8.59 4.32
CA LEU A 28 8.92 -9.55 4.88
C LEU A 28 10.34 -8.96 5.03
N VAL A 29 10.69 -7.98 4.20
CA VAL A 29 12.01 -7.34 4.17
C VAL A 29 12.03 -6.01 4.94
N ALA A 30 10.86 -5.37 5.11
CA ALA A 30 10.69 -4.06 5.74
C ALA A 30 11.24 -4.01 7.17
N ASP A 31 11.01 -5.06 7.96
CA ASP A 31 11.41 -5.12 9.37
C ASP A 31 12.93 -5.15 9.59
N ARG A 32 13.73 -5.39 8.53
CA ARG A 32 15.20 -5.51 8.65
C ARG A 32 15.98 -4.33 8.09
N ASN A 33 15.62 -3.81 6.90
CA ASN A 33 16.39 -2.74 6.27
C ASN A 33 15.58 -1.94 5.22
N PRO A 34 15.36 -0.62 5.42
CA PRO A 34 14.55 0.19 4.53
C PRO A 34 15.18 0.42 3.14
N MET A 35 16.52 0.43 3.04
CA MET A 35 17.21 0.56 1.76
C MET A 35 17.07 -0.73 0.94
N LEU A 36 17.23 -1.89 1.60
CA LEU A 36 17.03 -3.19 0.97
C LEU A 36 15.59 -3.35 0.48
N GLN A 37 14.61 -2.91 1.27
CA GLN A 37 13.21 -2.92 0.88
C GLN A 37 12.97 -2.12 -0.42
N GLN A 38 13.57 -0.94 -0.56
CA GLN A 38 13.44 -0.14 -1.78
C GLN A 38 14.05 -0.83 -3.01
N VAL A 39 15.19 -1.49 -2.84
CA VAL A 39 15.84 -2.25 -3.92
C VAL A 39 15.00 -3.47 -4.32
N VAL A 40 14.53 -4.26 -3.34
CA VAL A 40 13.67 -5.43 -3.59
C VAL A 40 12.38 -5.02 -4.30
N ASN A 41 11.71 -3.96 -3.82
CA ASN A 41 10.52 -3.43 -4.48
C ASN A 41 10.82 -3.01 -5.92
N GLY A 42 11.94 -2.35 -6.16
CA GLY A 42 12.38 -1.96 -7.50
C GLY A 42 12.58 -3.16 -8.43
N ILE A 43 13.25 -4.21 -7.95
CA ILE A 43 13.48 -5.45 -8.71
C ILE A 43 12.18 -6.16 -9.05
N LEU A 44 11.27 -6.30 -8.08
CA LEU A 44 9.98 -6.98 -8.31
C LEU A 44 9.12 -6.21 -9.31
N ILE A 45 9.05 -4.87 -9.18
CA ILE A 45 8.29 -4.04 -10.11
C ILE A 45 8.93 -4.03 -11.49
N ALA A 46 10.27 -4.02 -11.57
CA ALA A 46 10.98 -4.20 -12.82
C ALA A 46 10.62 -5.54 -13.46
N ALA A 47 10.63 -6.65 -12.71
CA ALA A 47 10.25 -7.97 -13.22
C ALA A 47 8.82 -7.99 -13.77
N ILE A 48 7.86 -7.39 -13.06
CA ILE A 48 6.47 -7.23 -13.54
C ILE A 48 6.44 -6.42 -14.83
N CYS A 49 7.11 -5.26 -14.86
CA CYS A 49 7.14 -4.39 -16.03
C CYS A 49 7.76 -5.09 -17.25
N LEU A 50 8.87 -5.82 -17.06
CA LEU A 50 9.53 -6.59 -18.11
C LEU A 50 8.66 -7.76 -18.61
N ALA A 51 7.96 -8.46 -17.71
CA ALA A 51 7.05 -9.54 -18.07
C ALA A 51 5.90 -9.03 -18.95
N ILE A 52 5.30 -7.91 -18.54
CA ILE A 52 4.23 -7.25 -19.28
C ILE A 52 4.72 -6.80 -20.67
N MET A 53 5.92 -6.22 -20.76
CA MET A 53 6.51 -5.82 -22.06
C MET A 53 6.87 -7.01 -22.97
N LYS A 54 7.12 -8.19 -22.40
CA LYS A 54 7.45 -9.43 -23.13
C LYS A 54 6.24 -10.24 -23.59
N ILE A 55 5.03 -9.86 -23.19
CA ILE A 55 3.78 -10.43 -23.70
C ILE A 55 3.24 -9.42 -24.72
N PRO A 56 3.84 -9.29 -25.92
CA PRO A 56 3.38 -8.33 -26.90
C PRO A 56 1.96 -8.72 -27.32
N TYR A 57 1.00 -7.82 -27.10
CA TYR A 57 -0.28 -7.93 -27.79
C TYR A 57 -0.10 -7.30 -29.17
N PRO A 58 -0.04 -8.09 -30.25
CA PRO A 58 0.19 -7.54 -31.58
C PRO A 58 -1.08 -6.83 -32.02
N VAL A 59 -1.15 -5.51 -31.80
CA VAL A 59 -2.15 -4.67 -32.44
C VAL A 59 -1.74 -4.43 -33.91
N TYR A 60 -0.42 -4.38 -34.17
CA TYR A 60 0.24 -4.38 -35.49
C TYR A 60 1.62 -5.06 -35.39
N PRO A 61 2.22 -5.57 -36.50
CA PRO A 61 3.58 -6.09 -36.49
C PRO A 61 4.57 -5.01 -36.04
N GLY A 62 5.22 -5.20 -34.89
CA GLY A 62 6.24 -4.27 -34.36
C GLY A 62 5.72 -3.16 -33.43
N LEU A 63 4.43 -3.13 -33.10
CA LEU A 63 3.84 -2.10 -32.25
C LEU A 63 3.11 -2.70 -31.04
N VAL A 64 3.77 -2.62 -29.88
CA VAL A 64 3.29 -3.15 -28.59
C VAL A 64 2.73 -2.02 -27.73
N PHE A 65 1.43 -2.10 -27.42
CA PHE A 65 0.69 -1.22 -26.52
C PHE A 65 0.50 -1.85 -25.15
N ASP A 66 0.68 -1.08 -24.08
CA ASP A 66 0.87 -1.68 -22.77
C ASP A 66 0.44 -0.80 -21.58
N THR A 67 0.00 -1.44 -20.49
CA THR A 67 -0.48 -0.86 -19.22
C THR A 67 0.66 -0.39 -18.30
N ARG A 68 1.91 -0.45 -18.77
CA ARG A 68 3.11 -0.04 -18.02
C ARG A 68 3.10 1.42 -17.53
N THR A 69 2.36 2.32 -18.18
CA THR A 69 2.21 3.71 -17.73
C THR A 69 1.53 3.80 -16.38
N ILE A 70 0.50 2.96 -16.15
CA ILE A 70 -0.20 2.86 -14.87
C ILE A 70 0.77 2.34 -13.80
N LEU A 71 1.42 1.20 -14.05
CA LEU A 71 2.34 0.57 -13.12
C LEU A 71 3.46 1.53 -12.68
N LEU A 72 4.13 2.17 -13.64
CA LEU A 72 5.28 3.04 -13.38
C LEU A 72 4.88 4.35 -12.68
N SER A 73 3.80 5.01 -13.13
CA SER A 73 3.36 6.27 -12.51
C SER A 73 2.82 6.06 -11.10
N VAL A 74 2.04 4.99 -10.87
CA VAL A 74 1.53 4.64 -9.54
C VAL A 74 2.67 4.20 -8.62
N THR A 75 3.63 3.40 -9.11
CA THR A 75 4.83 3.03 -8.32
C THR A 75 5.61 4.27 -7.87
N ALA A 76 5.86 5.19 -8.80
CA ALA A 76 6.53 6.45 -8.50
C ALA A 76 5.77 7.26 -7.44
N LEU A 77 4.43 7.27 -7.52
CA LEU A 77 3.57 7.97 -6.57
C LEU A 77 3.57 7.32 -5.18
N THR A 78 3.26 6.02 -5.08
CA THR A 78 2.87 5.36 -3.82
C THR A 78 3.99 4.54 -3.18
N ILE A 79 4.83 3.87 -3.98
CA ILE A 79 5.84 2.94 -3.46
C ILE A 79 7.15 3.70 -3.18
N GLY A 80 7.78 4.28 -4.20
CA GLY A 80 9.10 4.89 -3.99
C GLY A 80 9.74 5.49 -5.23
N GLY A 81 10.62 6.48 -5.01
CA GLY A 81 11.48 7.01 -6.05
C GLY A 81 12.50 5.99 -6.55
N ILE A 82 13.24 5.36 -5.64
CA ILE A 82 14.24 4.34 -5.98
C ILE A 82 13.60 3.15 -6.74
N PRO A 83 12.52 2.51 -6.24
CA PRO A 83 11.82 1.47 -6.99
C PRO A 83 11.39 1.89 -8.40
N ALA A 84 10.83 3.10 -8.54
CA ALA A 84 10.38 3.60 -9.83
C ALA A 84 11.54 3.81 -10.81
N LEU A 85 12.69 4.33 -10.34
CA LEU A 85 13.87 4.52 -11.17
C LEU A 85 14.48 3.19 -11.61
N ILE A 86 14.54 2.18 -10.73
CA ILE A 86 14.99 0.83 -11.07
C ILE A 86 14.09 0.23 -12.16
N ALA A 87 12.77 0.29 -11.97
CA ALA A 87 11.81 -0.21 -12.95
C ALA A 87 11.87 0.55 -14.29
N ALA A 88 12.00 1.88 -14.25
CA ALA A 88 12.13 2.72 -15.43
C ALA A 88 13.37 2.38 -16.24
N PHE A 89 14.52 2.23 -15.57
CA PHE A 89 15.77 1.87 -16.22
C PHE A 89 15.66 0.51 -16.92
N ALA A 90 15.15 -0.51 -16.22
CA ALA A 90 14.94 -1.83 -16.79
C ALA A 90 13.97 -1.79 -17.99
N ALA A 91 12.87 -1.04 -17.88
CA ALA A 91 11.88 -0.89 -18.95
C ALA A 91 12.46 -0.19 -20.18
N VAL A 92 13.25 0.88 -20.01
CA VAL A 92 13.92 1.58 -21.12
C VAL A 92 14.93 0.66 -21.79
N ALA A 93 15.75 -0.04 -21.02
CA ALA A 93 16.75 -0.98 -21.56
C ALA A 93 16.08 -2.08 -22.40
N LEU A 94 15.02 -2.71 -21.88
CA LEU A 94 14.26 -3.71 -22.63
C LEU A 94 13.56 -3.10 -23.86
N ARG A 95 13.06 -1.87 -23.78
CA ARG A 95 12.41 -1.21 -24.93
C ARG A 95 13.40 -1.01 -26.08
N ILE A 96 14.61 -0.59 -25.76
CA ILE A 96 15.68 -0.40 -26.74
C ILE A 96 16.10 -1.75 -27.32
N SER A 97 16.20 -2.81 -26.51
CA SER A 97 16.60 -4.14 -26.99
C SER A 97 15.55 -4.83 -27.86
N ILE A 98 14.24 -4.61 -27.59
CA ILE A 98 13.15 -5.13 -28.44
C ILE A 98 13.19 -4.45 -29.83
N GLY A 99 13.61 -3.19 -29.87
CA GLY A 99 13.67 -2.41 -31.10
C GLY A 99 12.27 -2.06 -31.67
N GLY A 100 12.22 -1.75 -32.96
CA GLY A 100 10.98 -1.45 -33.69
C GLY A 100 10.67 0.04 -33.86
N VAL A 101 9.63 0.33 -34.65
CA VAL A 101 9.28 1.70 -35.05
C VAL A 101 8.87 2.59 -33.87
N GLY A 102 8.41 1.99 -32.77
CA GLY A 102 7.94 2.69 -31.58
C GLY A 102 8.96 2.86 -30.45
N ILE A 103 10.27 2.79 -30.70
CA ILE A 103 11.28 2.98 -29.63
C ILE A 103 11.14 4.36 -28.99
N TYR A 104 11.22 5.44 -29.79
CA TYR A 104 11.20 6.82 -29.27
C TYR A 104 9.91 7.13 -28.51
N MET A 105 8.76 6.76 -29.08
CA MET A 105 7.46 6.89 -28.42
C MET A 105 7.41 6.10 -27.10
N GLY A 106 7.92 4.86 -27.09
CA GLY A 106 7.91 4.00 -25.92
C GLY A 106 8.81 4.51 -24.79
N VAL A 107 10.03 4.95 -25.12
CA VAL A 107 10.97 5.52 -24.14
C VAL A 107 10.44 6.84 -23.59
N ALA A 108 9.95 7.75 -24.45
CA ALA A 108 9.34 9.00 -24.01
C ALA A 108 8.15 8.77 -23.07
N THR A 109 7.32 7.78 -23.35
CA THR A 109 6.17 7.40 -22.52
C THR A 109 6.61 6.88 -21.14
N ILE A 110 7.66 6.05 -21.08
CA ILE A 110 8.20 5.54 -19.80
C ILE A 110 8.74 6.70 -18.95
N LEU A 111 9.56 7.55 -19.56
CA LEU A 111 10.19 8.68 -18.85
C LEU A 111 9.14 9.66 -18.35
N THR A 112 8.20 10.09 -19.20
CA THR A 112 7.13 11.02 -18.81
C THR A 112 6.21 10.46 -17.73
N SER A 113 5.90 9.16 -17.77
CA SER A 113 5.06 8.53 -16.73
C SER A 113 5.73 8.54 -15.35
N VAL A 114 7.02 8.19 -15.31
CA VAL A 114 7.80 8.12 -14.06
C VAL A 114 8.06 9.52 -13.53
N THR A 115 8.48 10.46 -14.37
CA THR A 115 8.73 11.84 -13.94
C THR A 115 7.47 12.49 -13.41
N THR A 116 6.34 12.35 -14.11
CA THR A 116 5.05 12.87 -13.63
C THR A 116 4.67 12.26 -12.29
N GLY A 117 4.79 10.94 -12.11
CA GLY A 117 4.51 10.28 -10.83
C GLY A 117 5.40 10.77 -9.68
N LEU A 118 6.70 10.95 -9.93
CA LEU A 118 7.65 11.46 -8.91
C LEU A 118 7.39 12.93 -8.56
N LEU A 119 7.15 13.78 -9.56
CA LEU A 119 6.78 15.18 -9.34
C LEU A 119 5.48 15.26 -8.54
N TRP A 120 4.50 14.42 -8.86
CA TRP A 120 3.23 14.38 -8.15
C TRP A 120 3.42 13.96 -6.69
N ARG A 121 4.25 12.96 -6.42
CA ARG A 121 4.62 12.52 -5.07
C ARG A 121 5.24 13.64 -4.24
N CYS A 122 6.15 14.42 -4.82
CA CYS A 122 6.89 15.44 -4.08
C CYS A 122 6.07 16.72 -3.87
N TYR A 123 5.31 17.17 -4.87
CA TYR A 123 4.74 18.52 -4.87
C TYR A 123 3.21 18.58 -4.70
N VAL A 124 2.48 17.57 -5.18
CA VAL A 124 1.01 17.65 -5.28
C VAL A 124 0.32 16.73 -4.29
N HIS A 125 0.64 15.44 -4.32
CA HIS A 125 -0.01 14.41 -3.51
C HIS A 125 -0.02 14.70 -1.98
N PRO A 126 1.07 15.23 -1.37
CA PRO A 126 1.07 15.57 0.05
C PRO A 126 0.05 16.67 0.42
N ARG A 127 -0.29 17.56 -0.52
CA ARG A 127 -1.25 18.66 -0.29
C ARG A 127 -2.71 18.22 -0.39
N PHE A 128 -2.99 17.08 -1.03
CA PHE A 128 -4.34 16.59 -1.30
C PHE A 128 -4.68 15.29 -0.56
N GLN A 129 -4.12 15.07 0.64
CA GLN A 129 -4.36 13.83 1.39
C GLN A 129 -5.83 13.59 1.76
N LYS A 130 -6.67 14.63 1.87
CA LYS A 130 -8.11 14.47 2.10
C LYS A 130 -8.86 13.89 0.90
N SER A 131 -8.33 14.06 -0.32
CA SER A 131 -8.94 13.58 -1.57
C SER A 131 -7.91 12.82 -2.40
N ARG A 132 -7.41 11.71 -1.85
CA ARG A 132 -6.36 10.90 -2.48
C ARG A 132 -6.79 10.36 -3.85
N TRP A 133 -8.04 9.93 -3.97
CA TRP A 133 -8.61 9.42 -5.22
C TRP A 133 -8.55 10.48 -6.34
N LEU A 134 -8.92 11.74 -6.04
CA LEU A 134 -8.90 12.82 -7.02
C LEU A 134 -7.46 13.18 -7.41
N SER A 135 -6.55 13.22 -6.44
CA SER A 135 -5.12 13.44 -6.72
C SER A 135 -4.56 12.39 -7.68
N ILE A 136 -4.86 11.11 -7.45
CA ILE A 136 -4.40 10.02 -8.32
C ILE A 136 -5.07 10.10 -9.70
N TYR A 137 -6.37 10.44 -9.75
CA TYR A 137 -7.12 10.59 -10.99
C TYR A 137 -6.52 11.68 -11.89
N VAL A 138 -6.27 12.89 -11.34
CA VAL A 138 -5.70 14.01 -12.09
C VAL A 138 -4.27 13.70 -12.56
N MET A 139 -3.45 13.11 -11.69
CA MET A 139 -2.11 12.65 -12.09
C MET A 139 -2.21 11.68 -13.26
N SER A 140 -3.08 10.68 -13.15
CA SER A 140 -3.20 9.66 -14.17
C SER A 140 -3.74 10.23 -15.48
N LEU A 141 -4.71 11.15 -15.43
CA LEU A 141 -5.17 11.85 -16.63
C LEU A 141 -4.01 12.57 -17.33
N LEU A 142 -3.16 13.27 -16.57
CA LEU A 142 -1.97 13.94 -17.11
C LEU A 142 -0.98 12.95 -17.75
N VAL A 143 -0.69 11.82 -17.09
CA VAL A 143 0.19 10.77 -17.64
C VAL A 143 -0.35 10.23 -18.96
N HIS A 144 -1.66 10.00 -19.05
CA HIS A 144 -2.27 9.46 -20.27
C HIS A 144 -2.40 10.49 -21.39
N ILE A 145 -2.58 11.78 -21.07
CA ILE A 145 -2.42 12.89 -22.03
C ILE A 145 -1.00 12.90 -22.60
N GLN A 146 0.03 12.83 -21.75
CA GLN A 146 1.42 12.78 -22.18
C GLN A 146 1.71 11.54 -23.05
N MET A 147 1.16 10.37 -22.69
CA MET A 147 1.25 9.15 -23.49
C MET A 147 0.63 9.31 -24.88
N VAL A 148 -0.56 9.91 -24.98
CA VAL A 148 -1.22 10.18 -26.27
C VAL A 148 -0.42 11.19 -27.09
N LEU A 149 0.15 12.22 -26.45
CA LEU A 149 1.07 13.15 -27.13
C LEU A 149 2.33 12.43 -27.66
N CYS A 150 2.83 11.41 -26.95
CA CYS A 150 3.97 10.63 -27.42
C CYS A 150 3.68 9.84 -28.71
N VAL A 151 2.41 9.61 -29.09
CA VAL A 151 2.04 8.97 -30.36
C VAL A 151 2.55 9.77 -31.56
N PHE A 152 2.68 11.10 -31.44
CA PHE A 152 3.19 11.95 -32.52
C PHE A 152 4.69 11.72 -32.83
N LEU A 153 5.43 11.04 -31.95
CA LEU A 153 6.80 10.58 -32.26
C LEU A 153 6.83 9.38 -33.23
N LEU A 154 5.69 8.78 -33.54
CA LEU A 154 5.61 7.72 -34.55
C LEU A 154 5.58 8.31 -35.97
N PRO A 155 6.24 7.63 -36.94
CA PRO A 155 6.13 7.95 -38.35
C PRO A 155 4.76 7.54 -38.92
N GLU A 156 4.36 8.16 -40.03
CA GLU A 156 3.21 7.70 -40.83
C GLU A 156 3.53 6.34 -41.49
N PRO A 157 2.55 5.43 -41.67
CA PRO A 157 1.10 5.59 -41.44
C PRO A 157 0.62 5.26 -40.01
N TYR A 158 1.51 4.80 -39.13
CA TYR A 158 1.13 4.23 -37.83
C TYR A 158 0.46 5.24 -36.89
N ARG A 159 0.91 6.50 -36.91
CA ARG A 159 0.47 7.55 -35.98
C ARG A 159 -1.05 7.73 -35.94
N THR A 160 -1.66 7.95 -37.10
CA THR A 160 -3.08 8.30 -37.22
C THR A 160 -4.01 7.16 -36.80
N GLU A 161 -3.66 5.93 -37.20
CA GLU A 161 -4.40 4.73 -36.83
C GLU A 161 -4.34 4.46 -35.33
N ILE A 162 -3.16 4.56 -34.73
CA ILE A 162 -2.94 4.36 -33.30
C ILE A 162 -3.68 5.40 -32.48
N PHE A 163 -3.58 6.67 -32.87
CA PHE A 163 -4.24 7.76 -32.17
C PHE A 163 -5.76 7.53 -32.11
N ARG A 164 -6.37 7.20 -33.25
CA ARG A 164 -7.83 6.98 -33.34
C ARG A 164 -8.30 5.75 -32.57
N THR A 165 -7.52 4.67 -32.59
CA THR A 165 -7.88 3.41 -31.94
C THR A 165 -7.63 3.42 -30.43
N THR A 166 -6.62 4.16 -29.97
CA THR A 166 -6.11 4.03 -28.60
C THR A 166 -6.46 5.20 -27.68
N ALA A 167 -6.58 6.42 -28.20
CA ALA A 167 -6.73 7.60 -27.36
C ALA A 167 -7.98 7.54 -26.45
N LEU A 168 -9.13 7.18 -27.00
CA LEU A 168 -10.40 7.16 -26.25
C LEU A 168 -10.46 6.05 -25.20
N PRO A 169 -10.14 4.77 -25.50
CA PRO A 169 -10.13 3.71 -24.48
C PRO A 169 -9.15 3.99 -23.34
N VAL A 170 -7.94 4.48 -23.65
CA VAL A 170 -6.91 4.76 -22.63
C VAL A 170 -7.36 5.89 -21.71
N MET A 171 -7.90 6.98 -22.25
CA MET A 171 -8.35 8.12 -21.45
C MET A 171 -9.51 7.78 -20.51
N LEU A 172 -10.38 6.85 -20.89
CA LEU A 172 -11.51 6.44 -20.06
C LEU A 172 -11.10 5.38 -19.01
N LEU A 173 -10.36 4.35 -19.43
CA LEU A 173 -10.10 3.18 -18.59
C LEU A 173 -8.89 3.35 -17.67
N TYR A 174 -7.80 3.96 -18.16
CA TYR A 174 -6.52 3.88 -17.46
C TYR A 174 -6.43 4.83 -16.24
N PRO A 175 -7.05 6.03 -16.24
CA PRO A 175 -7.20 6.83 -15.04
C PRO A 175 -7.96 6.11 -13.93
N LEU A 176 -9.05 5.43 -14.27
CA LEU A 176 -9.82 4.64 -13.31
C LEU A 176 -9.00 3.48 -12.74
N ALA A 177 -8.28 2.75 -13.60
CA ALA A 177 -7.39 1.67 -13.17
C ALA A 177 -6.26 2.19 -12.26
N SER A 178 -5.72 3.37 -12.55
CA SER A 178 -4.68 4.01 -11.73
C SER A 178 -5.20 4.40 -10.35
N VAL A 179 -6.43 4.94 -10.28
CA VAL A 179 -7.09 5.26 -9.00
C VAL A 179 -7.33 3.99 -8.20
N ALA A 180 -7.92 2.96 -8.80
CA ALA A 180 -8.16 1.69 -8.13
C ALA A 180 -6.85 1.10 -7.57
N LEU A 181 -5.80 1.09 -8.39
CA LEU A 181 -4.50 0.56 -7.99
C LEU A 181 -3.84 1.40 -6.90
N GLY A 182 -3.82 2.73 -7.05
CA GLY A 182 -3.20 3.63 -6.08
C GLY A 182 -3.90 3.60 -4.73
N LEU A 183 -5.23 3.56 -4.71
CA LEU A 183 -6.02 3.43 -3.48
C LEU A 183 -5.82 2.07 -2.81
N LEU A 184 -5.73 0.98 -3.58
CA LEU A 184 -5.45 -0.35 -3.03
C LEU A 184 -4.09 -0.37 -2.31
N ILE A 185 -3.04 0.15 -2.94
CA ILE A 185 -1.70 0.20 -2.34
C ILE A 185 -1.71 1.07 -1.08
N GLN A 186 -2.33 2.25 -1.14
CA GLN A 186 -2.42 3.14 0.02
C GLN A 186 -3.23 2.54 1.16
N SER A 187 -4.32 1.83 0.86
CA SER A 187 -5.12 1.13 1.88
C SER A 187 -4.32 0.03 2.57
N GLN A 188 -3.46 -0.69 1.84
CA GLN A 188 -2.57 -1.70 2.42
C GLN A 188 -1.49 -1.05 3.30
N GLN A 189 -0.91 0.07 2.85
CA GLN A 189 0.05 0.85 3.64
C GLN A 189 -0.57 1.38 4.94
N ASP A 190 -1.76 1.97 4.87
CA ASP A 190 -2.48 2.48 6.03
C ASP A 190 -2.80 1.34 7.01
N ARG A 191 -3.30 0.21 6.50
CA ARG A 191 -3.60 -0.97 7.33
C ARG A 191 -2.38 -1.46 8.11
N LYS A 192 -1.23 -1.57 7.44
CA LYS A 192 0.02 -2.00 8.09
C LYS A 192 0.47 -0.99 9.14
N LYS A 193 0.42 0.30 8.82
CA LYS A 193 0.76 1.37 9.76
C LYS A 193 -0.08 1.29 11.04
N TYR A 194 -1.39 1.10 10.92
CA TYR A 194 -2.26 0.92 12.09
C TYR A 194 -1.96 -0.36 12.89
N GLN A 195 -1.64 -1.46 12.21
CA GLN A 195 -1.24 -2.70 12.89
C GLN A 195 0.07 -2.53 13.67
N ASP A 196 1.05 -1.85 13.10
CA ASP A 196 2.32 -1.58 13.76
C ASP A 196 2.16 -0.61 14.94
N GLU A 197 1.34 0.45 14.79
CA GLU A 197 0.99 1.38 15.88
C GLU A 197 0.27 0.67 17.04
N ILE A 198 -0.65 -0.26 16.74
CA ILE A 198 -1.31 -1.07 17.77
C ILE A 198 -0.29 -1.95 18.50
N ARG A 199 0.55 -2.69 17.76
CA ARG A 199 1.58 -3.56 18.35
C ARG A 199 2.55 -2.77 19.24
N GLU A 200 3.02 -1.61 18.77
CA GLU A 200 3.92 -0.75 19.55
C GLU A 200 3.25 -0.24 20.82
N ASN A 201 1.98 0.16 20.75
CA ASN A 201 1.21 0.57 21.92
C ASN A 201 0.96 -0.58 22.90
N GLU A 202 0.66 -1.79 22.43
CA GLU A 202 0.50 -2.99 23.26
C GLU A 202 1.80 -3.35 23.99
N GLU A 203 2.94 -3.32 23.29
CA GLU A 203 4.25 -3.55 23.90
C GLU A 203 4.61 -2.47 24.92
N LYS A 204 4.30 -1.21 24.62
CA LYS A 204 4.54 -0.09 25.53
C LYS A 204 3.66 -0.21 26.78
N PHE A 205 2.38 -0.52 26.62
CA PHE A 205 1.46 -0.75 27.73
C PHE A 205 1.91 -1.94 28.58
N ARG A 206 2.27 -3.07 27.94
CA ARG A 206 2.81 -4.25 28.63
C ARG A 206 4.03 -3.89 29.48
N ARG A 207 5.01 -3.19 28.90
CA ARG A 207 6.21 -2.74 29.62
C ARG A 207 5.90 -1.81 30.78
N LEU A 208 4.91 -0.91 30.64
CA LEU A 208 4.48 -0.04 31.73
C LEU A 208 3.83 -0.85 32.86
N MET A 209 2.94 -1.78 32.54
CA MET A 209 2.26 -2.60 33.54
C MET A 209 3.17 -3.62 34.24
N GLU A 210 4.20 -4.14 33.56
CA GLU A 210 5.19 -5.04 34.17
C GLU A 210 6.10 -4.30 35.17
N ASN A 211 6.37 -3.02 34.93
CA ASN A 211 7.28 -2.22 35.76
C ASN A 211 6.59 -1.34 36.80
N ILE A 212 5.26 -1.18 36.75
CA ILE A 212 4.55 -0.40 37.76
C ILE A 212 4.67 -1.07 39.14
N SER A 213 4.89 -0.25 40.17
CA SER A 213 5.04 -0.75 41.54
C SER A 213 3.70 -1.13 42.16
N ASP A 214 2.63 -0.40 41.84
CA ASP A 214 1.30 -0.61 42.41
C ASP A 214 0.52 -1.73 41.68
N VAL A 215 -0.39 -2.39 42.39
CA VAL A 215 -1.31 -3.35 41.77
C VAL A 215 -2.37 -2.58 40.98
N VAL A 216 -2.35 -2.74 39.67
CA VAL A 216 -3.39 -2.22 38.77
C VAL A 216 -4.30 -3.38 38.43
N TRP A 217 -5.61 -3.19 38.58
CA TRP A 217 -6.59 -4.19 38.21
C TRP A 217 -7.79 -3.53 37.53
N THR A 218 -8.50 -4.31 36.72
CA THR A 218 -9.79 -3.92 36.16
C THR A 218 -10.80 -5.00 36.51
N ALA A 219 -12.08 -4.64 36.54
CA ALA A 219 -13.18 -5.57 36.73
C ALA A 219 -14.35 -5.23 35.81
N ASP A 220 -15.20 -6.22 35.55
CA ASP A 220 -16.51 -6.00 34.94
C ASP A 220 -17.52 -5.42 35.93
N LEU A 221 -18.75 -5.17 35.45
CA LEU A 221 -19.85 -4.62 36.26
C LEU A 221 -20.28 -5.56 37.40
N ASP A 222 -19.98 -6.85 37.31
CA ASP A 222 -20.25 -7.85 38.35
C ASP A 222 -19.09 -7.99 39.35
N MET A 223 -18.13 -7.04 39.32
CA MET A 223 -16.94 -7.01 40.18
C MET A 223 -16.01 -8.22 40.00
N ARG A 224 -16.07 -8.90 38.85
CA ARG A 224 -15.09 -9.96 38.52
C ARG A 224 -13.85 -9.30 37.93
N THR A 225 -12.69 -9.58 38.53
CA THR A 225 -11.42 -9.04 38.04
C THR A 225 -11.14 -9.55 36.62
N THR A 226 -11.04 -8.63 35.65
CA THR A 226 -10.77 -8.91 34.23
C THR A 226 -9.30 -8.79 33.87
N TYR A 227 -8.53 -8.04 34.67
CA TYR A 227 -7.09 -7.90 34.51
C TYR A 227 -6.45 -7.56 35.86
N VAL A 228 -5.22 -8.01 36.07
CA VAL A 228 -4.37 -7.60 37.20
C VAL A 228 -2.91 -7.52 36.75
N SER A 229 -2.18 -6.50 37.21
CA SER A 229 -0.76 -6.32 36.88
C SER A 229 0.13 -7.33 37.64
N PRO A 230 1.31 -7.69 37.10
CA PRO A 230 2.25 -8.60 37.76
C PRO A 230 2.74 -8.12 39.14
N ALA A 231 2.56 -6.83 39.46
CA ALA A 231 2.87 -6.28 40.78
C ALA A 231 2.10 -6.99 41.92
N VAL A 232 0.96 -7.62 41.62
CA VAL A 232 0.18 -8.42 42.58
C VAL A 232 1.01 -9.53 43.23
N GLU A 233 1.91 -10.16 42.48
CA GLU A 233 2.75 -11.25 43.00
C GLU A 233 3.80 -10.70 43.97
N ARG A 234 4.39 -9.54 43.65
CA ARG A 234 5.39 -8.89 44.50
C ARG A 234 4.79 -8.30 45.77
N LEU A 235 3.58 -7.73 45.69
CA LEU A 235 2.96 -6.99 46.79
C LEU A 235 2.03 -7.85 47.65
N LEU A 236 1.31 -8.79 47.06
CA LEU A 236 0.30 -9.61 47.73
C LEU A 236 0.66 -11.10 47.78
N GLY A 237 1.68 -11.54 47.02
CA GLY A 237 2.14 -12.94 47.01
C GLY A 237 1.30 -13.89 46.14
N ASP A 238 0.24 -13.39 45.50
CA ASP A 238 -0.60 -14.17 44.58
C ASP A 238 -0.05 -14.08 43.15
N THR A 239 -0.03 -15.18 42.40
CA THR A 239 0.20 -15.07 40.95
C THR A 239 -1.00 -14.37 40.27
N PRO A 240 -0.81 -13.66 39.14
CA PRO A 240 -1.90 -13.01 38.43
C PRO A 240 -3.08 -13.95 38.13
N GLU A 241 -2.81 -15.20 37.73
CA GLU A 241 -3.83 -16.19 37.41
C GLU A 241 -4.61 -16.65 38.65
N ALA A 242 -3.93 -16.82 39.78
CA ALA A 242 -4.58 -17.18 41.04
C ALA A 242 -5.46 -16.03 41.53
N HIS A 243 -4.95 -14.80 41.45
CA HIS A 243 -5.66 -13.61 41.86
C HIS A 243 -6.90 -13.34 40.98
N LEU A 244 -6.83 -13.61 39.67
CA LEU A 244 -7.98 -13.49 38.75
C LEU A 244 -9.11 -14.48 39.08
N ARG A 245 -8.78 -15.69 39.56
CA ARG A 245 -9.77 -16.72 39.88
C ARG A 245 -10.44 -16.52 41.24
N ARG A 246 -9.84 -15.70 42.11
CA ARG A 246 -10.32 -15.49 43.47
C ARG A 246 -11.51 -14.51 43.48
N PRO A 247 -12.64 -14.83 44.15
CA PRO A 247 -13.78 -13.92 44.27
C PRO A 247 -13.39 -12.62 44.99
N MET A 248 -13.99 -11.49 44.61
CA MET A 248 -13.69 -10.19 45.24
C MET A 248 -13.88 -10.19 46.76
N GLY A 249 -14.91 -10.89 47.24
CA GLY A 249 -15.20 -11.06 48.68
C GLY A 249 -14.12 -11.79 49.48
N GLU A 250 -13.22 -12.53 48.82
CA GLU A 250 -12.10 -13.22 49.47
C GLU A 250 -10.79 -12.43 49.38
N LYS A 251 -10.76 -11.34 48.61
CA LYS A 251 -9.58 -10.48 48.41
C LYS A 251 -9.46 -9.40 49.48
N LEU A 252 -10.57 -9.02 50.10
CA LEU A 252 -10.65 -7.97 51.10
C LEU A 252 -11.13 -8.54 52.44
N PRO A 253 -10.62 -8.03 53.58
CA PRO A 253 -11.21 -8.30 54.88
C PRO A 253 -12.70 -7.90 54.93
N PRO A 254 -13.54 -8.56 55.75
CA PRO A 254 -14.99 -8.32 55.79
C PRO A 254 -15.36 -6.84 56.02
N GLN A 255 -14.61 -6.15 56.88
CA GLN A 255 -14.81 -4.73 57.21
C GLN A 255 -14.50 -3.79 56.04
N SER A 256 -13.59 -4.19 55.14
CA SER A 256 -13.24 -3.42 53.94
C SER A 256 -14.24 -3.67 52.81
N MET A 257 -14.86 -4.85 52.75
CA MET A 257 -15.90 -5.17 51.77
C MET A 257 -17.15 -4.29 51.95
N GLU A 258 -17.56 -4.03 53.19
CA GLU A 258 -18.73 -3.19 53.49
C GLU A 258 -18.51 -1.74 53.01
N LYS A 259 -17.31 -1.19 53.25
CA LYS A 259 -16.91 0.12 52.72
C LYS A 259 -16.84 0.13 51.19
N PHE A 260 -16.29 -0.93 50.60
CA PHE A 260 -16.17 -1.05 49.15
C PHE A 260 -17.55 -0.98 48.47
N TYR A 261 -18.53 -1.75 48.95
CA TYR A 261 -19.89 -1.72 48.38
C TYR A 261 -20.58 -0.37 48.57
N HIS A 262 -20.38 0.31 49.71
CA HIS A 262 -20.95 1.63 49.93
C HIS A 262 -20.42 2.66 48.93
N ILE A 263 -19.10 2.71 48.73
CA ILE A 263 -18.47 3.64 47.76
C ILE A 263 -18.89 3.28 46.34
N PHE A 264 -18.89 2.00 45.98
CA PHE A 264 -19.25 1.54 44.65
C PHE A 264 -20.71 1.85 44.30
N ALA A 265 -21.62 1.80 45.28
CA ALA A 265 -23.03 2.17 45.10
C ALA A 265 -23.27 3.68 44.99
N GLU A 266 -22.35 4.53 45.48
CA GLU A 266 -22.44 5.99 45.35
C GLU A 266 -21.90 6.50 44.00
N GLU A 267 -20.97 5.79 43.37
CA GLU A 267 -20.35 6.20 42.10
C GLU A 267 -21.03 5.63 40.82
N MET A 268 -21.94 4.65 40.95
CA MET A 268 -22.78 4.16 39.84
C MET A 268 -24.12 4.90 39.75
#